data_AF-A0A0S7EMQ3-F1
#
_entry.id   AF-A0A0S7EMQ3-F1
#
_cell.length_a   1.000
_cell.length_b   1.000
_cell.length_c   1.000
_cell.angle_alpha   90.00
_cell.angle_beta   90.00
_cell.angle_gamma   90.00
#
_symmetry.space_group_name_H-M   'P 1'
#
loop_
_entity.id
_entity.type
_entity.pdbx_description
1 polymer ?
#
loop_
_entity_poly.entity_id
_entity_poly.type
_entity_poly.pdbx_seq_one_letter_code
_entity_poly.pdbx_strand_id
1 'polypeptide(L)'
;ALIRGPMTEFEEKLRQQHEASMHQELEALLATANKAEAEVSRKDFNGFKNLFHRFLQVKGPSVEWIKIKRPPEDSIQPYDKIAARGLPDGVAASLNKLVVVKLNGGLGTSMGCKGPKSLISVRNENTFLDLTVQQIEHLNKTYNTDVPLVLMNSFNTDEDTKKILQKYTHHLTILLTFCFLSGG
;
A
#
# COMPACT_ATOMS: atom_id res chain seq x y z
N ALA A 1 -13.80 8.30 35.82
CA ALA A 1 -14.28 7.13 35.05
C ALA A 1 -15.74 7.36 34.71
N LEU A 2 -16.03 7.74 33.45
CA LEU A 2 -17.41 7.81 32.96
C LEU A 2 -17.79 6.40 32.49
N ILE A 3 -18.70 5.77 33.24
CA ILE A 3 -19.30 4.49 32.89
C ILE A 3 -20.08 4.69 31.60
N ARG A 4 -19.69 3.96 30.55
CA ARG A 4 -20.31 4.01 29.22
C ARG A 4 -21.73 3.45 29.32
N GLY A 5 -22.73 4.28 29.02
CA GLY A 5 -24.10 3.81 28.84
C GLY A 5 -24.24 3.00 27.54
N PRO A 6 -25.23 2.09 27.45
CA PRO A 6 -25.58 1.42 26.21
C PRO A 6 -25.94 2.46 25.14
N MET A 7 -25.67 2.12 23.88
CA MET A 7 -26.03 2.94 22.75
C MET A 7 -27.54 3.18 22.76
N THR A 8 -27.98 4.43 22.54
CA THR A 8 -29.42 4.66 22.49
C THR A 8 -29.95 4.04 21.20
N GLU A 9 -31.13 3.44 21.27
CA GLU A 9 -31.81 2.84 20.12
C GLU A 9 -31.89 3.83 18.93
N PHE A 10 -31.99 5.13 19.24
CA PHE A 10 -31.94 6.22 18.26
C PHE A 10 -30.61 6.31 17.51
N GLU A 11 -29.47 6.25 18.20
CA GLU A 11 -28.15 6.31 17.56
C GLU A 11 -27.88 5.07 16.70
N GLU A 12 -28.35 3.88 17.12
CA GLU A 12 -28.22 2.65 16.32
C GLU A 12 -29.02 2.76 15.02
N LYS A 13 -30.25 3.25 15.12
CA LYS A 13 -31.13 3.46 13.97
C LYS A 13 -30.54 4.49 12.99
N LEU A 14 -29.94 5.56 13.51
CA LEU A 14 -29.26 6.57 12.69
C LEU A 14 -28.05 5.98 11.94
N ARG A 15 -27.24 5.12 12.59
CA ARG A 15 -26.13 4.43 11.91
C ARG A 15 -26.62 3.52 10.78
N GLN A 16 -27.63 2.70 11.06
CA GLN A 16 -28.21 1.81 10.04
C GLN A 16 -28.76 2.60 8.85
N GLN A 17 -29.38 3.76 9.10
CA GLN A 17 -29.83 4.67 8.03
C GLN A 17 -28.67 5.20 7.18
N HIS A 18 -27.56 5.62 7.81
CA HIS A 18 -26.38 6.07 7.08
C HIS A 18 -25.72 4.96 6.25
N GLU A 19 -25.64 3.73 6.78
CA GLU A 19 -25.13 2.59 6.03
C GLU A 19 -26.02 2.22 4.85
N ALA A 20 -27.34 2.21 5.05
CA ALA A 20 -28.31 1.92 3.99
C ALA A 20 -28.26 2.98 2.88
N SER A 21 -28.20 4.27 3.25
CA SER A 21 -28.07 5.37 2.29
C SER A 21 -26.77 5.27 1.49
N MET A 22 -25.63 5.05 2.16
CA MET A 22 -24.34 4.85 1.49
C MET A 22 -24.38 3.64 0.54
N HIS A 23 -24.99 2.53 0.95
CA HIS A 23 -25.12 1.35 0.09
C HIS A 23 -25.92 1.65 -1.18
N GLN A 24 -27.05 2.35 -1.07
CA GLN A 24 -27.87 2.75 -2.22
C GLN A 24 -27.10 3.61 -3.22
N GLU A 25 -26.35 4.60 -2.73
CA GLU A 25 -25.53 5.47 -3.58
C GLU A 25 -24.40 4.70 -4.28
N LEU A 26 -23.76 3.74 -3.61
CA LEU A 26 -22.75 2.89 -4.24
C LEU A 26 -23.32 2.00 -5.34
N GLU A 27 -24.52 1.43 -5.15
CA GLU A 27 -25.18 0.66 -6.20
C GLU A 27 -25.59 1.55 -7.39
N ALA A 28 -26.01 2.79 -7.14
CA ALA A 28 -26.27 3.76 -8.19
C ALA A 28 -25.00 4.11 -8.99
N LEU A 29 -23.85 4.27 -8.32
CA LEU A 29 -22.55 4.47 -8.98
C LEU A 29 -22.10 3.25 -9.79
N LEU A 30 -22.35 2.02 -9.31
CA LEU A 30 -22.04 0.82 -10.09
C LEU A 30 -22.87 0.75 -11.38
N ALA A 31 -24.09 1.30 -11.39
CA ALA A 31 -24.95 1.33 -12.57
C ALA A 31 -24.45 2.30 -13.67
N THR A 32 -23.54 3.23 -13.36
CA THR A 32 -22.96 4.14 -14.36
C THR A 32 -21.73 3.56 -15.06
N ALA A 33 -21.14 2.49 -14.53
CA ALA A 33 -19.92 1.87 -15.06
C ALA A 33 -20.23 0.77 -16.09
N ASN A 34 -19.27 0.45 -16.97
CA ASN A 34 -19.42 -0.70 -17.86
C ASN A 34 -19.26 -2.02 -17.08
N LYS A 35 -19.59 -3.17 -17.70
CA LYS A 35 -19.59 -4.47 -17.00
C LYS A 35 -18.23 -4.83 -16.37
N ALA A 36 -17.12 -4.52 -17.04
CA ALA A 36 -15.79 -4.88 -16.57
C ALA A 36 -15.36 -3.97 -15.40
N GLU A 37 -15.57 -2.66 -15.53
CA GLU A 37 -15.31 -1.68 -14.46
C GLU A 37 -16.21 -1.92 -13.24
N ALA A 38 -17.48 -2.25 -13.46
CA ALA A 38 -18.42 -2.53 -12.38
C ALA A 38 -18.02 -3.77 -11.55
N GLU A 39 -17.41 -4.79 -12.17
CA GLU A 39 -16.92 -5.96 -11.46
C GLU A 39 -15.72 -5.63 -10.56
N VAL A 40 -14.76 -4.85 -11.08
CA VAL A 40 -13.59 -4.39 -10.31
C VAL A 40 -14.01 -3.44 -9.18
N SER A 41 -14.81 -2.42 -9.49
CA SER A 41 -15.31 -1.43 -8.53
C SER A 41 -16.13 -2.06 -7.42
N ARG A 42 -16.86 -3.15 -7.68
CA ARG A 42 -17.62 -3.87 -6.65
C ARG A 42 -16.73 -4.40 -5.53
N LYS A 43 -15.53 -4.87 -5.86
CA LYS A 43 -14.56 -5.34 -4.84
C LYS A 43 -14.07 -4.17 -3.98
N ASP A 44 -13.74 -3.05 -4.60
CA ASP A 44 -13.27 -1.85 -3.89
C ASP A 44 -14.38 -1.24 -3.03
N PHE A 45 -15.62 -1.22 -3.54
CA PHE A 45 -16.80 -0.76 -2.82
C PHE A 45 -17.12 -1.65 -1.63
N ASN A 46 -16.95 -2.97 -1.73
CA ASN A 46 -17.08 -3.86 -0.57
C ASN A 46 -16.04 -3.56 0.50
N GLY A 47 -14.79 -3.28 0.11
CA GLY A 47 -13.75 -2.81 1.02
C GLY A 47 -14.14 -1.50 1.72
N PHE A 48 -14.66 -0.53 0.95
CA PHE A 48 -15.15 0.74 1.49
C PHE A 48 -16.34 0.55 2.44
N LYS A 49 -17.34 -0.27 2.08
CA LYS A 49 -18.51 -0.61 2.93
C LYS A 49 -18.03 -1.15 4.29
N ASN A 50 -17.06 -2.06 4.30
CA ASN A 50 -16.48 -2.61 5.52
C ASN A 50 -15.74 -1.55 6.37
N LEU A 51 -14.98 -0.67 5.72
CA LEU A 51 -14.28 0.43 6.40
C LEU A 51 -15.27 1.45 6.99
N PHE A 52 -16.32 1.79 6.24
CA PHE A 52 -17.36 2.72 6.67
C PHE A 52 -18.18 2.15 7.84
N HIS A 53 -18.56 0.88 7.77
CA HIS A 53 -19.21 0.16 8.88
C HIS A 53 -18.34 0.22 10.16
N ARG A 54 -17.05 -0.11 10.05
CA ARG A 54 -16.11 -0.01 11.18
C ARG A 54 -15.97 1.43 11.68
N PHE A 55 -15.90 2.41 10.77
CA PHE A 55 -15.81 3.83 11.12
C PHE A 55 -17.01 4.27 11.95
N LEU A 56 -18.23 3.88 11.56
CA LEU A 56 -19.43 4.19 12.33
C LEU A 56 -19.46 3.49 13.69
N GLN A 57 -18.97 2.25 13.78
CA GLN A 57 -18.93 1.48 15.02
C GLN A 57 -17.99 2.06 16.07
N VAL A 58 -16.78 2.48 15.67
CA VAL A 58 -15.74 2.93 16.59
C VAL A 58 -16.12 4.29 17.20
N LYS A 59 -16.51 4.28 18.48
CA LYS A 59 -16.73 5.49 19.29
C LYS A 59 -15.64 5.62 20.36
N GLY A 60 -15.04 6.81 20.45
CA GLY A 60 -14.06 7.16 21.48
C GLY A 60 -12.63 6.69 21.18
N PRO A 61 -11.70 6.88 22.13
CA PRO A 61 -10.29 6.50 21.93
C PRO A 61 -10.17 4.98 21.77
N SER A 62 -9.53 4.55 20.68
CA SER A 62 -9.33 3.15 20.32
C SER A 62 -8.38 2.39 21.26
N VAL A 63 -7.73 3.09 22.18
CA VAL A 63 -6.68 2.55 23.04
C VAL A 63 -6.93 2.98 24.49
N GLU A 64 -6.94 2.02 25.39
CA GLU A 64 -6.92 2.27 26.83
C GLU A 64 -5.48 2.43 27.30
N TRP A 65 -5.09 3.66 27.66
CA TRP A 65 -3.71 3.99 28.03
C TRP A 65 -3.12 3.08 29.13
N ILE A 66 -3.95 2.70 30.11
CA ILE A 66 -3.56 1.84 31.25
C ILE A 66 -3.14 0.43 30.79
N LYS A 67 -3.64 -0.03 29.64
CA LYS A 67 -3.30 -1.35 29.08
C LYS A 67 -2.02 -1.34 28.25
N ILE A 68 -1.46 -0.17 27.93
CA ILE A 68 -0.21 -0.07 27.19
C ILE A 68 0.95 -0.46 28.10
N LYS A 69 1.72 -1.46 27.68
CA LYS A 69 2.92 -1.92 28.38
C LYS A 69 4.12 -1.81 27.46
N ARG A 70 5.31 -1.73 28.05
CA ARG A 70 6.55 -1.81 27.30
C ARG A 70 6.59 -3.15 26.55
N PRO A 71 7.07 -3.17 25.29
CA PRO A 71 7.28 -4.42 24.57
C PRO A 71 8.24 -5.34 25.37
N PRO A 72 8.02 -6.67 25.39
CA PRO A 72 8.95 -7.62 25.97
C PRO A 72 10.34 -7.47 25.34
N GLU A 73 11.41 -7.72 26.11
CA GLU A 73 12.81 -7.49 25.67
C GLU A 73 13.16 -8.22 24.37
N ASP A 74 12.58 -9.40 24.14
CA ASP A 74 12.86 -10.19 22.94
C ASP A 74 11.97 -9.87 21.73
N SER A 75 10.96 -9.01 21.89
CA SER A 75 10.03 -8.67 20.81
C SER A 75 10.62 -7.73 19.75
N ILE A 76 11.70 -7.01 20.10
CA ILE A 76 12.43 -6.13 19.18
C ILE A 76 13.91 -6.48 19.30
N GLN A 77 14.46 -7.10 18.26
CA GLN A 77 15.87 -7.49 18.23
C GLN A 77 16.74 -6.35 17.69
N PRO A 78 17.83 -5.95 18.38
CA PRO A 78 18.80 -4.99 17.84
C PRO A 78 19.42 -5.49 16.53
N TYR A 79 19.59 -4.59 15.56
CA TYR A 79 20.15 -4.94 14.25
C TYR A 79 21.56 -5.56 14.36
N ASP A 80 22.40 -5.07 15.27
CA ASP A 80 23.77 -5.58 15.46
C ASP A 80 23.78 -7.07 15.84
N LYS A 81 22.78 -7.56 16.59
CA LYS A 81 22.63 -8.99 16.91
C LYS A 81 22.29 -9.84 15.68
N ILE A 82 21.60 -9.25 14.70
CA ILE A 82 21.27 -9.91 13.42
C ILE A 82 22.50 -9.90 12.53
N ALA A 83 23.17 -8.75 12.40
CA ALA A 83 24.37 -8.58 11.58
C ALA A 83 25.54 -9.48 12.06
N ALA A 84 25.69 -9.67 13.37
CA ALA A 84 26.73 -10.53 13.96
C ALA A 84 26.61 -12.01 13.56
N ARG A 85 25.45 -12.47 13.08
CA ARG A 85 25.26 -13.86 12.60
C ARG A 85 25.91 -14.12 11.24
N GLY A 86 26.28 -13.06 10.51
CA GLY A 86 26.80 -13.16 9.16
C GLY A 86 25.71 -13.43 8.11
N LEU A 87 26.15 -13.55 6.86
CA LEU A 87 25.27 -13.93 5.75
C LEU A 87 25.02 -15.45 5.76
N PRO A 88 23.82 -15.92 5.40
CA PRO A 88 23.56 -17.34 5.25
C PRO A 88 24.33 -17.92 4.05
N ASP A 89 24.76 -19.18 4.14
CA ASP A 89 25.49 -19.85 3.04
C ASP A 89 24.70 -19.89 1.71
N GLY A 90 23.37 -19.83 1.79
CA GLY A 90 22.45 -19.80 0.65
C GLY A 90 21.76 -18.45 0.43
N VAL A 91 22.52 -17.36 0.30
CA VAL A 91 21.95 -16.01 0.03
C VAL A 91 21.04 -16.03 -1.20
N ALA A 92 21.49 -16.62 -2.31
CA ALA A 92 20.71 -16.70 -3.54
C ALA A 92 19.37 -17.44 -3.37
N ALA A 93 19.38 -18.54 -2.62
CA ALA A 93 18.15 -19.31 -2.33
C ALA A 93 17.15 -18.53 -1.48
N SER A 94 17.64 -17.64 -0.61
CA SER A 94 16.79 -16.75 0.19
C SER A 94 16.23 -15.61 -0.67
N LEU A 95 17.05 -15.02 -1.53
CA LEU A 95 16.64 -13.95 -2.46
C LEU A 95 15.59 -14.42 -3.47
N ASN A 96 15.68 -15.65 -3.97
CA ASN A 96 14.67 -16.20 -4.89
C ASN A 96 13.29 -16.42 -4.23
N LYS A 97 13.18 -16.26 -2.91
CA LYS A 97 11.90 -16.26 -2.16
C LYS A 97 11.43 -14.84 -1.78
N LEU A 98 12.23 -13.82 -2.08
CA LEU A 98 11.98 -12.44 -1.73
C LEU A 98 11.29 -11.70 -2.87
N VAL A 99 10.36 -10.81 -2.52
CA VAL A 99 9.78 -9.82 -3.43
C VAL A 99 9.96 -8.45 -2.81
N VAL A 100 10.38 -7.46 -3.62
CA VAL A 100 10.51 -6.07 -3.16
C VAL A 100 9.28 -5.28 -3.61
N VAL A 101 8.54 -4.71 -2.66
CA VAL A 101 7.38 -3.85 -2.95
C VAL A 101 7.71 -2.39 -2.62
N LYS A 102 7.40 -1.48 -3.54
CA LYS A 102 7.50 -0.03 -3.31
C LYS A 102 6.12 0.62 -3.41
N LEU A 103 5.76 1.37 -2.38
CA LEU A 103 4.56 2.20 -2.36
C LEU A 103 4.78 3.43 -3.26
N ASN A 104 4.12 3.46 -4.41
CA ASN A 104 4.30 4.44 -5.47
C ASN A 104 3.02 5.25 -5.77
N GLY A 105 2.09 5.31 -4.81
CA GLY A 105 0.84 6.06 -4.96
C GLY A 105 0.95 7.58 -4.75
N GLY A 106 2.08 8.06 -4.24
CA GLY A 106 2.28 9.45 -3.84
C GLY A 106 2.71 10.37 -4.98
N LEU A 107 2.13 11.57 -5.01
CA LEU A 107 2.50 12.63 -5.94
C LEU A 107 3.64 13.52 -5.39
N GLY A 108 4.38 14.13 -6.30
CA GLY A 108 5.42 15.11 -6.03
C GLY A 108 4.94 16.52 -5.67
N THR A 109 3.64 16.71 -5.41
CA THR A 109 3.00 18.03 -5.31
C THR A 109 3.58 18.89 -4.19
N SER A 110 3.96 18.28 -3.06
CA SER A 110 4.63 18.98 -1.96
C SER A 110 6.01 19.55 -2.34
N MET A 111 6.58 19.09 -3.45
CA MET A 111 7.86 19.56 -4.00
C MET A 111 7.67 20.35 -5.31
N GLY A 112 6.42 20.73 -5.64
CA GLY A 112 6.12 21.52 -6.85
C GLY A 112 6.04 20.72 -8.15
N CYS A 113 6.12 19.39 -8.11
CA CYS A 113 6.04 18.53 -9.30
C CYS A 113 4.63 17.95 -9.47
N LYS A 114 4.15 17.84 -10.72
CA LYS A 114 2.80 17.34 -11.03
C LYS A 114 2.69 15.82 -11.18
N GLY A 115 3.81 15.09 -11.22
CA GLY A 115 3.84 13.64 -11.46
C GLY A 115 4.11 12.78 -10.21
N PRO A 116 4.20 11.45 -10.39
CA PRO A 116 4.62 10.52 -9.34
C PRO A 116 5.92 10.96 -8.65
N LYS A 117 5.95 10.90 -7.31
CA LYS A 117 7.12 11.30 -6.52
C LYS A 117 8.37 10.48 -6.86
N SER A 118 8.18 9.23 -7.28
CA SER A 118 9.26 8.33 -7.66
C SER A 118 10.04 8.77 -8.90
N LEU A 119 9.45 9.61 -9.75
CA LEU A 119 10.03 10.09 -11.01
C LEU A 119 10.79 11.40 -10.86
N ILE A 120 10.93 11.90 -9.64
CA ILE A 120 11.68 13.13 -9.37
C ILE A 120 13.16 12.79 -9.32
N SER A 121 13.96 13.53 -10.10
CA SER A 121 15.42 13.44 -10.10
C SER A 121 15.97 13.78 -8.71
N VAL A 122 16.80 12.89 -8.18
CA VAL A 122 17.38 13.01 -6.84
C VAL A 122 18.88 13.29 -6.91
N ARG A 123 19.59 12.55 -7.76
CA ARG A 123 21.05 12.65 -7.86
C ARG A 123 21.52 12.26 -9.26
N ASN A 124 22.33 13.12 -9.86
CA ASN A 124 22.93 12.88 -11.19
C ASN A 124 21.86 12.49 -12.23
N GLU A 125 20.74 13.21 -12.26
CA GLU A 125 19.57 12.91 -13.11
C GLU A 125 18.87 11.57 -12.84
N ASN A 126 19.31 10.77 -11.87
CA ASN A 126 18.61 9.55 -11.47
C ASN A 126 17.42 9.89 -10.58
N THR A 127 16.27 9.32 -10.94
CA THR A 127 15.05 9.37 -10.13
C THR A 127 15.10 8.37 -8.96
N PHE A 128 14.17 8.47 -8.00
CA PHE A 128 14.05 7.44 -6.95
C PHE A 128 13.80 6.04 -7.53
N LEU A 129 13.03 5.96 -8.61
CA LEU A 129 12.77 4.70 -9.30
C LEU A 129 14.04 4.15 -9.96
N ASP A 130 14.82 5.00 -10.64
CA ASP A 130 16.10 4.61 -11.24
C ASP A 130 17.05 4.01 -10.18
N LEU A 131 17.18 4.68 -9.03
CA LEU A 131 18.04 4.21 -7.95
C LEU A 131 17.57 2.86 -7.38
N THR A 132 16.25 2.66 -7.27
CA THR A 132 15.70 1.38 -6.80
C THR A 132 15.97 0.26 -7.80
N VAL A 133 15.74 0.51 -9.10
CA VAL A 133 16.01 -0.47 -10.16
C VAL A 133 17.50 -0.83 -10.18
N GLN A 134 18.39 0.16 -10.09
CA GLN A 134 19.85 -0.07 -10.04
C GLN A 134 20.27 -0.92 -8.83
N GLN A 135 19.65 -0.70 -7.65
CA GLN A 135 19.93 -1.50 -6.46
C GLN A 135 19.53 -2.96 -6.65
N ILE A 136 18.34 -3.23 -7.19
CA ILE A 136 17.85 -4.60 -7.42
C ILE A 136 18.63 -5.26 -8.57
N GLU A 137 18.94 -4.53 -9.64
CA GLU A 137 19.76 -5.04 -10.73
C GLU A 137 21.16 -5.42 -10.25
N HIS A 138 21.79 -4.58 -9.42
CA HIS A 138 23.09 -4.88 -8.83
C HIS A 138 23.02 -6.12 -7.92
N LEU A 139 21.95 -6.25 -7.13
CA LEU A 139 21.69 -7.42 -6.29
C LEU A 139 21.55 -8.71 -7.14
N ASN A 140 20.74 -8.67 -8.19
CA ASN A 140 20.50 -9.77 -9.11
C ASN A 140 21.79 -10.20 -9.84
N LYS A 141 22.60 -9.24 -10.31
CA LYS A 141 23.91 -9.50 -10.92
C LYS A 141 24.90 -10.14 -9.94
N THR A 142 24.96 -9.65 -8.70
CA THR A 142 25.95 -10.08 -7.70
C THR A 142 25.69 -11.51 -7.22
N TYR A 143 24.42 -11.85 -7.00
CA TYR A 143 24.04 -13.16 -6.45
C TYR A 143 23.47 -14.13 -7.49
N ASN A 144 23.43 -13.74 -8.77
CA ASN A 144 22.83 -14.50 -9.86
C ASN A 144 21.39 -14.95 -9.52
N THR A 145 20.54 -13.97 -9.21
CA THR A 145 19.14 -14.15 -8.78
C THR A 145 18.21 -13.27 -9.61
N ASP A 146 16.90 -13.49 -9.48
CA ASP A 146 15.88 -12.71 -10.19
C ASP A 146 14.82 -12.19 -9.22
N VAL A 147 15.22 -11.24 -8.36
CA VAL A 147 14.33 -10.59 -7.40
C VAL A 147 13.38 -9.64 -8.15
N PRO A 148 12.05 -9.83 -8.04
CA PRO A 148 11.08 -8.94 -8.67
C PRO A 148 10.86 -7.67 -7.86
N LEU A 149 10.70 -6.55 -8.57
CA LEU A 149 10.30 -5.26 -8.05
C LEU A 149 8.83 -4.99 -8.38
N VAL A 150 7.99 -4.84 -7.37
CA VAL A 150 6.57 -4.53 -7.51
C VAL A 150 6.31 -3.07 -7.13
N LEU A 151 5.73 -2.31 -8.05
CA LEU A 151 5.27 -0.94 -7.81
C LEU A 151 3.77 -0.94 -7.51
N MET A 152 3.42 -0.46 -6.32
CA MET A 152 2.04 -0.28 -5.89
C MET A 152 1.61 1.16 -6.16
N ASN A 153 0.97 1.39 -7.32
CA ASN A 153 0.56 2.70 -7.80
C ASN A 153 -0.84 3.08 -7.32
N SER A 154 -1.17 4.37 -7.38
CA SER A 154 -2.54 4.87 -7.25
C SER A 154 -3.09 5.24 -8.63
N PHE A 155 -4.39 5.51 -8.72
CA PHE A 155 -5.00 6.02 -9.95
C PHE A 155 -4.31 7.30 -10.47
N ASN A 156 -3.71 8.09 -9.57
CA ASN A 156 -2.97 9.30 -9.93
C ASN A 156 -1.57 9.04 -10.49
N THR A 157 -1.00 7.85 -10.28
CA THR A 157 0.39 7.56 -10.63
C THR A 157 0.55 6.40 -11.61
N ASP A 158 -0.49 5.60 -11.84
CA ASP A 158 -0.40 4.36 -12.57
C ASP A 158 -0.07 4.56 -14.06
N GLU A 159 -0.79 5.45 -14.75
CA GLU A 159 -0.53 5.72 -16.17
C GLU A 159 0.88 6.28 -16.42
N ASP A 160 1.28 7.27 -15.63
CA ASP A 160 2.58 7.92 -15.78
C ASP A 160 3.73 6.98 -15.43
N THR A 161 3.53 6.11 -14.42
CA THR A 161 4.50 5.07 -14.10
C THR A 161 4.62 4.09 -15.26
N LYS A 162 3.51 3.57 -15.79
CA LYS A 162 3.48 2.61 -16.92
C LYS A 162 4.18 3.14 -18.16
N LYS A 163 4.02 4.42 -18.50
CA LYS A 163 4.71 5.05 -19.65
C LYS A 163 6.24 4.95 -19.53
N ILE A 164 6.76 5.05 -18.31
CA ILE A 164 8.21 5.09 -18.05
C ILE A 164 8.79 3.69 -17.82
N LEU A 165 7.96 2.68 -17.53
CA LEU A 165 8.43 1.30 -17.36
C LEU A 165 9.16 0.75 -18.59
N GLN A 166 8.84 1.27 -19.79
CA GLN A 166 9.54 0.92 -21.03
C GLN A 166 11.04 1.23 -20.99
N LYS A 167 11.47 2.21 -20.17
CA LYS A 167 12.89 2.52 -19.95
C LYS A 167 13.67 1.35 -19.35
N TYR A 168 13.00 0.47 -18.60
CA TYR A 168 13.65 -0.56 -17.79
C TYR A 168 13.63 -1.97 -18.41
N THR A 169 13.13 -2.12 -19.63
CA THR A 169 12.96 -3.43 -20.31
C THR A 169 14.25 -4.23 -20.49
N HIS A 170 15.41 -3.57 -20.51
CA HIS A 170 16.71 -4.19 -20.69
C HIS A 170 17.49 -4.40 -19.36
N HIS A 171 16.88 -4.08 -18.22
CA HIS A 171 17.51 -4.29 -16.91
C HIS A 171 17.27 -5.72 -16.40
N LEU A 172 18.21 -6.24 -15.62
CA LEU A 172 18.10 -7.57 -14.99
C LEU A 172 17.21 -7.52 -13.74
N THR A 173 15.96 -7.10 -13.89
CA THR A 173 14.93 -7.19 -12.84
C THR A 173 13.54 -7.28 -13.46
N ILE A 174 12.73 -8.20 -12.97
CA ILE A 174 11.31 -8.25 -13.32
C ILE A 174 10.59 -7.11 -12.61
N LEU A 175 10.06 -6.16 -13.38
CA LEU A 175 9.28 -5.05 -12.85
C LEU A 175 7.79 -5.29 -13.07
N LEU A 176 7.06 -5.40 -11.97
CA LEU A 176 5.61 -5.60 -11.94
C LEU A 176 4.94 -4.34 -11.38
N THR A 177 3.72 -4.07 -11.83
CA THR A 177 2.94 -2.92 -11.36
C THR A 177 1.51 -3.32 -11.13
N PHE A 178 0.90 -2.79 -10.08
CA PHE A 178 -0.54 -2.86 -9.86
C PHE A 178 -1.05 -1.56 -9.24
N CYS A 179 -2.29 -1.20 -9.59
CA CYS A 179 -2.98 -0.09 -8.96
C CYS A 179 -3.80 -0.61 -7.77
N PHE A 180 -3.63 -0.02 -6.58
CA PHE A 180 -4.37 -0.46 -5.38
C PHE A 180 -5.77 0.16 -5.25
N LEU A 181 -6.11 1.10 -6.13
CA LEU A 181 -7.45 1.65 -6.30
C LEU A 181 -7.80 1.53 -7.78
N SER A 182 -8.92 0.91 -8.11
CA SER A 182 -9.40 0.99 -9.48
C SER A 182 -9.71 2.45 -9.84
N GLY A 183 -9.01 2.97 -10.85
CA GLY A 183 -9.38 4.24 -11.48
C GLY A 183 -10.61 3.97 -12.34
N GLY A 184 -11.68 4.72 -12.10
CA GLY A 184 -12.82 4.80 -13.02
C GLY A 184 -12.53 5.72 -14.20
#